data_AF-A0A959I306-F1
#
_entry.id   AF-A0A959I306-F1
#
_cell.length_a   1.000
_cell.length_b   1.000
_cell.length_c   1.000
_cell.angle_alpha   90.00
_cell.angle_beta   90.00
_cell.angle_gamma   90.00
#
_symmetry.space_group_name_H-M   'P 1'
#
loop_
_entity.id
_entity.type
_entity.pdbx_description
1 polymer ?
#
loop_
_entity_poly.entity_id
_entity_poly.type
_entity_poly.pdbx_seq_one_letter_code
_entity_poly.pdbx_strand_id
1 'polypeptide(L)'
;MRTILTLSIALWITQSFSQSLYFPPTGSAEWAALPPEELGWCSEKVDSLIQFVEEKNSKAFIILKDGKIVVEEYFGTFTQDSIWYWASAGKSLMGVMVGLAQEDGYLSIE
;
A
#
# COMPACT_ATOMS: atom_id res chain seq x y z
N MET A 1 -51.55 -12.82 -27.66
CA MET A 1 -50.24 -12.40 -28.21
C MET A 1 -49.89 -11.04 -27.62
N ARG A 2 -48.69 -10.92 -27.05
CA ARG A 2 -47.94 -9.67 -26.77
C ARG A 2 -48.32 -8.91 -25.49
N THR A 3 -47.78 -9.50 -24.41
CA THR A 3 -47.14 -8.83 -23.28
C THR A 3 -46.31 -7.59 -23.64
N ILE A 4 -46.04 -6.78 -22.60
CA ILE A 4 -44.98 -5.77 -22.41
C ILE A 4 -45.52 -4.33 -22.34
N LEU A 5 -45.94 -3.92 -21.13
CA LEU A 5 -45.95 -2.53 -20.70
C LEU A 5 -44.81 -2.36 -19.68
N THR A 6 -43.70 -1.85 -20.20
CA THR A 6 -42.52 -1.24 -19.57
C THR A 6 -42.49 -1.15 -18.03
N LEU A 7 -41.67 -2.01 -17.41
CA LEU A 7 -41.14 -1.83 -16.07
C LEU A 7 -39.98 -0.84 -16.15
N SER A 8 -40.20 0.41 -15.74
CA SER A 8 -39.15 1.44 -15.67
C SER A 8 -38.17 1.08 -14.55
N ILE A 9 -37.05 0.46 -14.95
CA ILE A 9 -35.90 0.18 -14.08
C ILE A 9 -35.27 1.52 -13.73
N ALA A 10 -35.58 2.04 -12.53
CA ALA A 10 -34.74 3.03 -11.87
C ALA A 10 -33.46 2.32 -11.41
N LEU A 11 -32.50 2.20 -12.33
CA LEU A 11 -31.15 1.76 -12.01
C LEU A 11 -30.52 2.91 -11.21
N TRP A 12 -30.54 2.80 -9.89
CA TRP A 12 -29.77 3.67 -9.02
C TRP A 12 -28.31 3.50 -9.42
N ILE A 13 -27.76 4.50 -10.09
CA ILE A 13 -26.33 4.58 -10.37
C ILE A 13 -25.66 4.81 -9.02
N THR A 14 -25.21 3.75 -8.37
CA THR A 14 -24.28 3.85 -7.26
C THR A 14 -22.97 4.37 -7.85
N GLN A 15 -22.76 5.68 -7.75
CA GLN A 15 -21.46 6.29 -7.99
C GLN A 15 -20.54 5.81 -6.87
N SER A 16 -19.74 4.79 -7.15
CA SER A 16 -18.66 4.37 -6.27
C SER A 16 -17.54 5.40 -6.38
N PHE A 17 -17.41 6.28 -5.39
CA PHE A 17 -16.22 7.10 -5.26
C PHE A 17 -15.09 6.20 -4.75
N SER A 18 -14.05 6.04 -5.56
CA SER A 18 -12.79 5.46 -5.09
C SER A 18 -12.23 6.36 -4.00
N GLN A 19 -11.82 5.79 -2.87
CA GLN A 19 -11.12 6.54 -1.84
C GLN A 19 -9.80 7.06 -2.43
N SER A 20 -9.52 8.35 -2.22
CA SER A 20 -8.22 8.91 -2.56
C SER A 20 -7.13 8.13 -1.82
N LEU A 21 -6.10 7.69 -2.56
CA LEU A 21 -4.89 7.16 -1.94
C LEU A 21 -4.27 8.24 -1.04
N TYR A 22 -3.77 7.82 0.12
CA TYR A 22 -2.95 8.67 0.98
C TYR A 22 -1.50 8.64 0.49
N PHE A 23 -0.88 9.82 0.45
CA PHE A 23 0.57 9.96 0.29
C PHE A 23 1.09 10.79 1.46
N PRO A 24 2.20 10.39 2.10
CA PRO A 24 2.76 11.16 3.20
C PRO A 24 3.22 12.54 2.73
N PRO A 25 3.10 13.59 3.57
CA PRO A 25 3.58 14.92 3.24
C PRO A 25 5.08 14.92 2.95
N THR A 26 5.50 15.60 1.87
CA THR A 26 6.91 15.74 1.53
C THR A 26 7.65 16.56 2.58
N GLY A 27 8.85 16.11 2.99
CA GLY A 27 9.67 16.81 3.99
C GLY A 27 9.21 16.63 5.45
N SER A 28 8.28 15.71 5.70
CA SER A 28 7.81 15.34 7.04
C SER A 28 8.07 13.86 7.32
N ALA A 29 8.24 13.51 8.61
CA ALA A 29 8.25 12.12 9.07
C ALA A 29 6.83 11.58 9.36
N GLU A 30 5.81 12.42 9.25
CA GLU A 30 4.42 12.06 9.54
C GLU A 30 3.87 11.07 8.51
N TRP A 31 3.50 9.88 8.97
CA TRP A 31 2.80 8.88 8.18
C TRP A 31 1.52 8.45 8.88
N ALA A 32 0.37 8.65 8.24
CA ALA A 32 -0.91 8.25 8.79
C ALA A 32 -0.98 6.73 9.02
N ALA A 33 -1.46 6.34 10.20
CA ALA A 33 -1.77 4.97 10.55
C ALA A 33 -3.25 4.63 10.30
N LEU A 34 -3.54 3.36 10.09
CA LEU A 34 -4.86 2.77 9.99
C LEU A 34 -4.88 1.48 10.82
N PRO A 35 -5.38 1.51 12.07
CA PRO A 35 -5.37 0.35 12.95
C PRO A 35 -6.04 -0.88 12.30
N PRO A 36 -5.48 -2.09 12.47
CA PRO A 36 -6.08 -3.33 11.96
C PRO A 36 -7.55 -3.51 12.37
N GLU A 37 -7.93 -3.04 13.56
CA GLU A 37 -9.29 -3.13 14.10
C GLU A 37 -10.30 -2.34 13.28
N GLU A 38 -9.91 -1.19 12.71
CA GLU A 38 -10.76 -0.39 11.82
C GLU A 38 -11.04 -1.11 10.49
N LEU A 39 -10.15 -2.04 10.11
CA LEU A 39 -10.31 -2.92 8.95
C LEU A 39 -11.06 -4.22 9.29
N GLY A 40 -11.44 -4.42 10.56
CA GLY A 40 -12.05 -5.65 11.05
C GLY A 40 -11.10 -6.84 11.02
N TRP A 41 -9.78 -6.60 11.08
CA TRP A 41 -8.79 -7.68 11.15
C TRP A 41 -8.81 -8.34 12.53
N CYS A 42 -8.57 -9.64 12.56
CA CYS A 42 -8.48 -10.40 13.81
C CYS A 42 -7.10 -10.16 14.43
N SER A 43 -7.04 -9.46 15.57
CA SER A 43 -5.79 -9.11 16.24
C SER A 43 -4.91 -10.33 16.53
N GLU A 44 -5.48 -11.45 16.98
CA GLU A 44 -4.74 -12.70 17.21
C GLU A 44 -4.01 -13.22 15.95
N LYS A 45 -4.57 -12.98 14.76
CA LYS A 45 -3.94 -13.37 13.48
C LYS A 45 -2.87 -12.39 13.04
N VAL A 46 -3.00 -11.11 13.38
CA VAL A 46 -1.95 -10.11 13.18
C VAL A 46 -0.75 -10.45 14.07
N ASP A 47 -1.00 -10.76 15.34
CA ASP A 47 0.06 -11.18 16.28
C ASP A 47 0.76 -12.46 15.80
N SER A 48 -0.02 -13.46 15.35
CA SER A 48 0.53 -14.70 14.78
C SER A 48 1.40 -14.43 13.54
N LEU A 49 1.02 -13.46 12.70
CA LEU A 49 1.79 -13.05 11.53
C LEU A 49 3.09 -12.38 11.94
N ILE A 50 3.05 -11.43 12.90
CA ILE A 50 4.22 -10.72 13.42
C ILE A 50 5.22 -11.72 14.03
N GLN A 51 4.73 -12.66 14.83
CA GLN A 51 5.56 -13.74 15.37
C GLN A 51 6.22 -14.55 14.25
N PHE A 52 5.46 -14.94 13.23
CA PHE A 52 6.00 -15.70 12.10
C PHE A 52 7.12 -14.93 11.37
N VAL A 53 6.94 -13.63 11.08
CA VAL A 53 8.00 -12.86 10.38
C VAL A 53 9.24 -12.67 11.24
N GLU A 54 9.09 -12.53 12.56
CA GLU A 54 10.22 -12.51 13.51
C GLU A 54 10.98 -13.85 13.49
N GLU A 55 10.26 -14.98 13.57
CA GLU A 55 10.84 -16.33 13.51
C GLU A 55 11.59 -16.59 12.17
N LYS A 56 11.23 -15.89 11.10
CA LYS A 56 11.95 -15.89 9.82
C LYS A 56 13.15 -14.94 9.78
N ASN A 57 13.57 -14.39 10.92
CA ASN A 57 14.69 -13.47 11.08
C ASN A 57 14.55 -12.17 10.26
N SER A 58 13.31 -11.72 10.05
CA SER A 58 13.05 -10.41 9.44
C SER A 58 13.63 -9.29 10.30
N LYS A 59 13.98 -8.16 9.67
CA LYS A 59 14.55 -6.98 10.37
C LYS A 59 13.54 -5.86 10.53
N ALA A 60 12.72 -5.65 9.51
CA ALA A 60 11.60 -4.74 9.50
C ALA A 60 10.46 -5.39 8.69
N PHE A 61 9.23 -5.09 9.06
CA PHE A 61 8.03 -5.54 8.36
C PHE A 61 6.99 -4.42 8.35
N ILE A 62 6.45 -4.11 7.18
CA ILE A 62 5.45 -3.04 7.00
C ILE A 62 4.30 -3.52 6.11
N ILE A 63 3.07 -3.20 6.50
CA ILE A 63 1.87 -3.39 5.69
C ILE A 63 1.21 -2.03 5.49
N LEU A 64 0.98 -1.68 4.23
CA LEU A 64 0.25 -0.47 3.85
C LEU A 64 -1.13 -0.81 3.29
N LYS A 65 -2.14 -0.05 3.69
CA LYS A 65 -3.48 -0.06 3.08
C LYS A 65 -3.83 1.34 2.62
N ASP A 66 -4.06 1.49 1.31
CA ASP A 66 -4.41 2.76 0.66
C ASP A 66 -3.42 3.89 1.01
N GLY A 67 -2.15 3.52 1.15
CA GLY A 67 -1.05 4.41 1.49
C GLY A 67 -0.81 4.62 2.99
N LYS A 68 -1.68 4.16 3.88
CA LYS A 68 -1.53 4.30 5.35
C LYS A 68 -0.87 3.07 5.97
N ILE A 69 -0.14 3.27 7.06
CA ILE A 69 0.51 2.18 7.80
C ILE A 69 -0.52 1.43 8.62
N VAL A 70 -0.64 0.11 8.40
CA VAL A 70 -1.51 -0.77 9.18
C VAL A 70 -0.72 -1.54 10.22
N VAL A 71 0.45 -2.04 9.82
CA VAL A 71 1.41 -2.73 10.69
C VAL A 71 2.80 -2.21 10.32
N GLU A 72 3.61 -1.89 11.32
CA GLU A 72 5.02 -1.53 11.16
C GLU A 72 5.78 -2.05 12.37
N GLU A 73 6.67 -3.00 12.14
CA GLU A 73 7.40 -3.70 13.19
C GLU A 73 8.90 -3.76 12.86
N TYR A 74 9.71 -3.59 13.90
CA TYR A 74 11.17 -3.64 13.82
C TYR A 74 11.70 -4.62 14.86
N PHE A 75 12.60 -5.51 14.45
CA PHE A 75 13.03 -6.64 15.28
C PHE A 75 14.48 -6.48 15.76
N GLY A 76 14.75 -6.95 16.98
CA GLY A 76 16.08 -6.88 17.59
C GLY A 76 16.51 -5.44 17.87
N THR A 77 17.58 -4.99 17.21
CA THR A 77 18.10 -3.62 17.34
C THR A 77 17.72 -2.71 16.17
N PHE A 78 16.89 -3.18 15.24
CA PHE A 78 16.44 -2.35 14.12
C PHE A 78 15.46 -1.28 14.60
N THR A 79 15.51 -0.16 13.91
CA THR A 79 14.63 0.98 14.06
C THR A 79 14.19 1.43 12.66
N GLN A 80 13.23 2.35 12.60
CA GLN A 80 12.77 2.98 11.36
C GLN A 80 13.91 3.51 10.48
N ASP A 81 14.96 4.06 11.09
CA ASP A 81 16.08 4.68 10.37
C ASP A 81 17.26 3.72 10.13
N SER A 82 17.09 2.42 10.42
CA SER A 82 18.16 1.44 10.24
C SER A 82 18.43 1.17 8.76
N ILE A 83 19.69 1.33 8.34
CA ILE A 83 20.12 1.05 6.97
C ILE A 83 20.21 -0.47 6.74
N TRP A 84 19.58 -0.95 5.67
CA TRP A 84 19.62 -2.36 5.29
C TRP A 84 20.01 -2.56 3.82
N TYR A 85 20.69 -3.66 3.54
CA TYR A 85 21.04 -4.04 2.19
C TYR A 85 19.80 -4.49 1.39
N TRP A 86 19.40 -3.69 0.41
CA TRP A 86 18.17 -3.88 -0.38
C TRP A 86 18.36 -4.73 -1.65
N ALA A 87 19.59 -5.08 -2.00
CA ALA A 87 19.95 -5.97 -3.11
C ALA A 87 19.20 -5.66 -4.43
N SER A 88 18.68 -6.69 -5.11
CA SER A 88 18.00 -6.56 -6.40
C SER A 88 16.73 -5.73 -6.40
N ALA A 89 16.11 -5.48 -5.26
CA ALA A 89 14.92 -4.60 -5.21
C ALA A 89 15.26 -3.15 -5.58
N GLY A 90 16.53 -2.74 -5.48
CA GLY A 90 17.00 -1.46 -6.03
C GLY A 90 16.79 -1.31 -7.54
N LYS A 91 16.65 -2.41 -8.30
CA LYS A 91 16.36 -2.36 -9.75
C LYS A 91 14.97 -1.79 -10.03
N SER A 92 13.99 -2.04 -9.15
CA SER A 92 12.64 -1.48 -9.31
C SER A 92 12.67 0.04 -9.15
N LEU A 93 13.38 0.54 -8.14
CA LEU A 93 13.59 1.98 -7.97
C LEU A 93 14.32 2.58 -9.19
N MET A 94 15.37 1.91 -9.67
CA MET A 94 16.07 2.35 -10.89
C MET A 94 15.16 2.39 -12.10
N GLY A 95 14.29 1.41 -12.29
CA GLY A 95 13.29 1.40 -13.36
C GLY A 95 12.35 2.61 -13.30
N VAL A 96 11.87 2.96 -12.10
CA VAL A 96 11.05 4.17 -11.91
C VAL A 96 11.83 5.43 -12.28
N MET A 97 13.07 5.57 -11.80
CA MET A 97 13.90 6.75 -12.10
C MET A 97 14.19 6.90 -13.60
N VAL A 98 14.46 5.79 -14.29
CA VAL A 98 14.66 5.78 -15.75
C VAL A 98 13.37 6.19 -16.48
N GLY A 99 12.22 5.70 -16.02
CA GLY A 99 10.92 6.10 -16.56
C GLY A 99 10.66 7.59 -16.41
N LEU A 100 10.93 8.15 -15.22
CA LEU A 100 10.82 9.59 -14.96
C LEU A 100 11.78 10.41 -15.84
N ALA A 101 13.03 9.97 -15.99
CA ALA A 101 13.99 10.65 -16.85
C ALA A 101 13.56 10.65 -18.33
N GLN A 102 12.87 9.61 -18.79
CA GLN A 102 12.28 9.59 -20.12
C GLN A 102 11.06 10.53 -20.22
N GLU A 103 10.16 10.50 -19.23
CA GLU A 103 9.00 11.40 -19.17
C GLU A 103 9.41 12.88 -19.21
N ASP A 104 10.48 13.22 -18.48
CA ASP A 104 11.04 14.57 -18.42
C ASP A 104 11.88 14.94 -19.68
N GLY A 105 12.08 14.01 -20.61
CA GLY A 105 12.82 14.23 -21.86
C GLY A 105 14.35 14.26 -21.72
N TYR A 106 14.90 13.80 -20.58
CA TYR A 106 16.34 13.66 -20.38
C TYR A 106 16.94 12.42 -21.04
N LEU A 107 16.11 11.42 -21.38
CA LEU A 107 16.51 10.16 -21.97
C LEU A 107 15.51 9.74 -23.07
N SER A 108 16.02 9.12 -24.14
CA SER A 108 15.23 8.40 -25.14
C SER A 108 15.74 6.96 -25.21
N ILE A 109 14.86 5.99 -25.03
CA ILE A 109 15.20 4.54 -25.05
C ILE A 109 14.57 3.79 -26.24
N GLU A 110 14.12 4.52 -27.27
CA GLU A 110 13.82 3.99 -28.61
C GLU A 110 15.02 4.09 -29.57
#